data_AF-A0A3N5PUJ5-F1
#
_entry.id   AF-A0A3N5PUJ5-F1
#
_cell.length_a   1.000
_cell.length_b   1.000
_cell.length_c   1.000
_cell.angle_alpha   90.00
_cell.angle_beta   90.00
_cell.angle_gamma   90.00
#
_symmetry.space_group_name_H-M   'P 1'
#
loop_
_entity.id
_entity.type
_entity.pdbx_description
1 polymer ?
#
loop_
_entity_poly.entity_id
_entity_poly.type
_entity_poly.pdbx_seq_one_letter_code
_entity_poly.pdbx_strand_id
1 'polypeptide(L)'
;GMSGAYVFDLAKVHEAPVDITGSDLTGKYLAEVPKHRASFQVTYTDPQFLNFAIENQFVGHQFDDDQNVAVIFPNVASKREIGLPAYSVTNFTVSRTVNRNLDVFAGVQNVFGTTYYVGTNPTTIGTPRLVNGGIRLKVGR
;
A
#
# COMPACT_ATOMS: atom_id res chain seq x y z
N GLY A 1 13.10 14.48 9.16
CA GLY A 1 12.01 14.52 10.15
C GLY A 1 11.33 13.17 10.22
N MET A 2 10.29 13.06 11.03
CA MET A 2 9.50 11.83 11.17
C MET A 2 8.02 12.21 11.19
N SER A 3 7.19 11.38 10.55
CA SER A 3 5.74 11.54 10.55
C SER A 3 5.06 10.17 10.50
N GLY A 4 3.80 10.13 10.91
CA GLY A 4 2.98 8.93 10.80
C GLY A 4 1.52 9.23 10.99
N ALA A 5 0.67 8.31 10.55
CA ALA A 5 -0.77 8.38 10.70
C ALA A 5 -1.32 6.98 10.98
N TYR A 6 -2.43 6.93 11.69
CA TYR A 6 -3.17 5.70 11.96
C TYR A 6 -4.66 5.98 11.89
N VAL A 7 -5.39 5.05 11.27
CA VAL A 7 -6.85 5.06 11.18
C VAL A 7 -7.37 3.71 11.63
N PHE A 8 -8.37 3.77 12.50
CA PHE A 8 -9.22 2.63 12.84
C PHE A 8 -10.60 2.87 12.24
N ASP A 9 -11.11 1.90 11.50
CA ASP A 9 -12.43 1.96 10.87
C ASP A 9 -13.26 0.71 11.22
N LEU A 10 -14.52 0.94 11.56
CA LEU A 10 -15.50 -0.12 11.75
C LEU A 10 -16.70 0.12 10.82
N ALA A 11 -16.42 0.15 9.52
CA ALA A 11 -17.42 0.33 8.49
C ALA A 11 -18.29 -0.92 8.30
N LYS A 12 -19.55 -0.84 8.75
CA LYS A 12 -20.56 -1.88 8.55
C LYS A 12 -21.80 -1.33 7.86
N VAL A 13 -22.46 -2.20 7.11
CA VAL A 13 -23.79 -1.94 6.57
C VAL A 13 -24.79 -1.96 7.72
N HIS A 14 -25.48 -0.84 7.93
CA HIS A 14 -26.53 -0.72 8.94
C HIS A 14 -27.92 -1.04 8.38
N GLU A 15 -28.15 -0.66 7.13
CA GLU A 15 -29.39 -0.92 6.40
C GLU A 15 -29.04 -0.97 4.91
N ALA A 16 -29.60 -1.94 4.21
CA ALA A 16 -29.54 -2.05 2.77
C ALA A 16 -30.79 -2.77 2.27
N PRO A 17 -31.29 -2.47 1.05
CA PRO A 17 -32.21 -3.38 0.39
C PRO A 17 -31.51 -4.74 0.18
N VAL A 18 -32.30 -5.81 0.08
CA VAL A 18 -31.79 -7.12 -0.29
C VAL A 18 -31.11 -6.99 -1.65
N ASP A 19 -29.87 -7.48 -1.75
CA ASP A 19 -29.09 -7.45 -2.99
C ASP A 19 -29.77 -8.29 -4.09
N ILE A 20 -29.41 -8.09 -5.35
CA ILE A 20 -29.94 -8.81 -6.53
C ILE A 20 -29.79 -10.34 -6.41
N THR A 21 -28.84 -10.79 -5.60
CA THR A 21 -28.61 -12.22 -5.30
C THR A 21 -29.55 -12.78 -4.22
N GLY A 22 -30.37 -11.96 -3.58
CA GLY A 22 -31.20 -12.34 -2.43
C GLY A 22 -30.47 -12.26 -1.08
N SER A 23 -29.25 -11.75 -1.04
CA SER A 23 -28.44 -11.67 0.18
C SER A 23 -28.78 -10.45 1.04
N ASP A 24 -28.94 -10.66 2.35
CA ASP A 24 -29.00 -9.57 3.33
C ASP A 24 -27.56 -9.11 3.66
N LEU A 25 -27.29 -7.83 3.37
CA LEU A 25 -26.00 -7.19 3.60
C LEU A 25 -25.89 -6.59 5.01
N THR A 26 -26.99 -6.54 5.78
CA THR A 26 -27.00 -5.92 7.11
C THR A 26 -25.98 -6.58 8.05
N GLY A 27 -25.14 -5.75 8.67
CA GLY A 27 -24.07 -6.18 9.58
C GLY A 27 -22.77 -6.63 8.90
N LYS A 28 -22.76 -6.74 7.57
CA LYS A 28 -21.54 -6.99 6.77
C LYS A 28 -20.62 -5.78 6.80
N TYR A 29 -19.33 -6.02 6.57
CA TYR A 29 -18.33 -4.98 6.44
C TYR A 29 -18.36 -4.39 5.03
N LEU A 30 -18.11 -3.09 4.90
CA LEU A 30 -17.95 -2.48 3.58
C LEU A 30 -16.74 -3.06 2.85
N ALA A 31 -16.91 -3.31 1.55
CA ALA A 31 -15.83 -3.73 0.67
C ALA A 31 -14.72 -2.67 0.64
N GLU A 32 -13.47 -3.14 0.52
CA GLU A 32 -12.25 -2.34 0.41
C GLU A 32 -11.95 -1.39 1.57
N VAL A 33 -12.65 -1.53 2.71
CA VAL A 33 -12.41 -0.73 3.91
C VAL A 33 -11.62 -1.55 4.94
N PRO A 34 -10.29 -1.35 5.06
CA PRO A 34 -9.49 -2.03 6.07
C PRO A 34 -9.76 -1.43 7.45
N LYS A 35 -9.93 -2.30 8.46
CA LYS A 35 -10.14 -1.84 9.85
C LYS A 35 -8.97 -1.07 10.42
N HIS A 36 -7.76 -1.38 9.96
CA HIS A 36 -6.52 -0.78 10.43
C HIS A 36 -5.73 -0.31 9.23
N ARG A 37 -5.40 0.97 9.21
CA ARG A 37 -4.46 1.54 8.24
C ARG A 37 -3.46 2.40 8.97
N ALA A 38 -2.18 2.21 8.67
CA ALA A 38 -1.13 3.05 9.22
C ALA A 38 -0.12 3.44 8.14
N SER A 39 0.48 4.60 8.31
CA SER A 39 1.63 5.03 7.53
C SER A 39 2.69 5.62 8.45
N PHE A 40 3.94 5.46 8.07
CA PHE A 40 5.09 5.99 8.78
C PHE A 40 6.14 6.45 7.77
N GLN A 41 6.74 7.61 8.02
CA GLN A 41 7.78 8.16 7.17
C GLN A 41 8.92 8.72 8.01
N VAL A 42 10.14 8.42 7.59
CA VAL A 42 11.38 9.02 8.10
C VAL A 42 12.08 9.69 6.94
N THR A 43 12.45 10.95 7.12
CA THR A 43 13.23 11.71 6.15
C THR A 43 14.50 12.23 6.80
N TYR A 44 15.56 12.30 6.02
CA TYR A 44 16.79 12.98 6.40
C TYR A 44 17.25 13.82 5.21
N THR A 45 17.65 15.05 5.50
CA THR A 45 18.04 16.02 4.49
C THR A 45 19.33 16.67 4.96
N ASP A 46 20.42 16.38 4.25
CA ASP A 46 21.70 17.06 4.41
C ASP A 46 22.19 17.54 3.04
N PRO A 47 22.18 18.86 2.78
CA PRO A 47 22.62 19.43 1.51
C PRO A 47 24.08 19.11 1.14
N GLN A 48 24.94 18.80 2.12
CA GLN A 48 26.36 18.52 1.92
C GLN A 48 26.63 17.02 1.69
N PHE A 49 25.81 16.14 2.27
CA PHE A 49 26.03 14.70 2.23
C PHE A 49 25.01 13.93 1.37
N LEU A 50 23.79 13.75 1.87
CA LEU A 50 22.74 13.01 1.16
C LEU A 50 21.36 13.32 1.73
N ASN A 51 20.32 13.11 0.92
CA ASN A 51 18.94 13.12 1.36
C ASN A 51 18.34 11.73 1.19
N PHE A 52 17.63 11.22 2.18
CA PHE A 52 16.92 9.95 2.06
C PHE A 52 15.53 10.01 2.69
N ALA A 53 14.64 9.14 2.22
CA ALA A 53 13.36 8.90 2.84
C ALA A 53 13.06 7.40 2.90
N ILE A 54 12.50 6.97 4.03
CA ILE A 54 11.90 5.64 4.21
C ILE A 54 10.42 5.87 4.47
N GLU A 55 9.57 5.18 3.74
CA GLU A 55 8.12 5.20 3.90
C GLU A 55 7.63 3.77 4.11
N ASN A 56 6.73 3.57 5.06
CA ASN A 56 6.05 2.31 5.23
C ASN A 56 4.54 2.52 5.32
N GLN A 57 3.81 1.62 4.68
CA GLN A 57 2.36 1.52 4.78
C GLN A 57 1.98 0.16 5.35
N PHE A 58 0.98 0.16 6.24
CA PHE A 58 0.32 -1.02 6.77
C PHE A 58 -1.15 -0.95 6.39
N VAL A 59 -1.66 -2.01 5.80
CA VAL A 59 -3.07 -2.16 5.45
C VAL A 59 -3.56 -3.46 6.06
N GLY A 60 -4.59 -3.37 6.88
CA GLY A 60 -5.24 -4.53 7.50
C GLY A 60 -6.01 -5.36 6.47
N HIS A 61 -6.57 -6.47 6.94
CA HIS A 61 -7.50 -7.26 6.15
C HIS A 61 -8.70 -6.41 5.70
N GLN A 62 -9.14 -6.61 4.47
CA GLN A 62 -10.33 -5.99 3.89
C GLN A 62 -11.10 -7.01 3.04
N PHE A 63 -12.41 -6.86 2.95
CA PHE A 63 -13.20 -7.62 1.99
C PHE A 63 -13.11 -6.99 0.60
N ASP A 64 -13.32 -7.80 -0.43
CA ASP A 64 -13.30 -7.34 -1.83
C ASP A 64 -14.72 -7.24 -2.42
N ASP A 65 -15.72 -7.72 -1.66
CA ASP A 65 -17.13 -7.71 -2.00
C ASP A 65 -18.00 -7.30 -0.80
N ASP A 66 -19.22 -6.88 -1.08
CA ASP A 66 -20.25 -6.48 -0.12
C ASP A 66 -20.79 -7.65 0.70
N GLN A 67 -20.80 -8.85 0.12
CA GLN A 67 -21.24 -10.09 0.77
C GLN A 67 -20.22 -10.64 1.79
N ASN A 68 -18.97 -10.17 1.72
CA ASN A 68 -17.82 -10.61 2.51
C ASN A 68 -17.45 -12.09 2.28
N VAL A 69 -17.46 -12.56 1.03
CA VAL A 69 -17.25 -13.97 0.67
C VAL A 69 -16.22 -14.18 -0.45
N ALA A 70 -15.86 -13.12 -1.18
CA ALA A 70 -14.85 -13.15 -2.23
C ALA A 70 -13.54 -13.72 -1.70
N VAL A 71 -12.90 -14.60 -2.47
CA VAL A 71 -11.72 -15.33 -2.03
C VAL A 71 -10.56 -15.14 -2.99
N ILE A 72 -9.37 -15.01 -2.43
CA ILE A 72 -8.13 -15.19 -3.18
C ILE A 72 -7.66 -16.64 -3.11
N PHE A 73 -7.03 -17.09 -4.19
CA PHE A 73 -6.25 -18.32 -4.23
C PHE A 73 -4.76 -17.95 -4.20
N PRO A 74 -4.16 -17.75 -3.01
CA PRO A 74 -2.74 -17.47 -2.91
C PRO A 74 -1.90 -18.57 -3.57
N ASN A 75 -0.69 -18.21 -4.01
CA ASN A 75 0.31 -19.12 -4.60
C ASN A 75 0.75 -20.28 -3.68
N VAL A 76 0.14 -20.43 -2.50
CA VAL A 76 0.28 -21.58 -1.62
C VAL A 76 -0.93 -22.48 -1.86
N ALA A 77 -0.72 -23.53 -2.65
CA ALA A 77 -1.72 -24.57 -2.89
C ALA A 77 -2.25 -25.05 -1.53
N SER A 78 -3.56 -24.87 -1.29
CA SER A 78 -4.33 -25.23 -0.07
C SER A 78 -4.74 -24.07 0.86
N LYS A 79 -4.23 -22.84 0.70
CA LYS A 79 -4.73 -21.72 1.51
C LYS A 79 -5.83 -20.99 0.74
N ARG A 80 -7.06 -20.96 1.29
CA ARG A 80 -8.16 -20.10 0.84
C ARG A 80 -8.27 -18.96 1.84
N GLU A 81 -8.23 -17.73 1.37
CA GLU A 81 -8.39 -16.55 2.23
C GLU A 81 -9.55 -15.73 1.70
N ILE A 82 -10.48 -15.36 2.60
CA ILE A 82 -11.62 -14.50 2.27
C ILE A 82 -11.12 -13.07 2.30
N GLY A 83 -11.42 -12.29 1.27
CA GLY A 83 -10.97 -10.92 1.09
C GLY A 83 -9.48 -10.82 0.75
N LEU A 84 -8.94 -9.62 0.96
CA LEU A 84 -7.56 -9.27 0.74
C LEU A 84 -6.79 -9.36 2.07
N PRO A 85 -5.71 -10.16 2.14
CA PRO A 85 -4.88 -10.28 3.34
C PRO A 85 -4.25 -8.95 3.73
N ALA A 86 -3.99 -8.79 5.03
CA ALA A 86 -3.20 -7.67 5.53
C ALA A 86 -1.78 -7.68 4.93
N TYR A 87 -1.23 -6.51 4.67
CA TYR A 87 0.12 -6.38 4.13
C TYR A 87 0.85 -5.15 4.67
N SER A 88 2.17 -5.17 4.50
CA SER A 88 3.03 -4.00 4.71
C SER A 88 4.02 -3.86 3.56
N VAL A 89 4.20 -2.62 3.11
CA VAL A 89 5.12 -2.27 2.03
C VAL A 89 6.01 -1.12 2.49
N THR A 90 7.32 -1.33 2.38
CA THR A 90 8.34 -0.30 2.63
C THR A 90 8.88 0.21 1.31
N ASN A 91 8.97 1.53 1.18
CA ASN A 91 9.63 2.22 0.10
C ASN A 91 10.85 2.97 0.65
N PHE A 92 11.88 3.09 -0.18
CA PHE A 92 13.11 3.82 0.14
C PHE A 92 13.48 4.71 -1.03
N THR A 93 13.91 5.94 -0.75
CA THR A 93 14.48 6.85 -1.74
C THR A 93 15.75 7.48 -1.18
N VAL A 94 16.71 7.73 -2.07
CA VAL A 94 17.95 8.42 -1.77
C VAL A 94 18.31 9.36 -2.91
N SER A 95 18.86 10.52 -2.56
CA SER A 95 19.35 11.48 -3.53
C SER A 95 20.56 12.23 -3.00
N ARG A 96 21.36 12.74 -3.92
CA ARG A 96 22.53 13.55 -3.59
C ARG A 96 22.75 14.63 -4.64
N THR A 97 23.00 15.84 -4.18
CA THR A 97 23.50 16.93 -5.02
C THR A 97 24.97 16.62 -5.35
N VAL A 98 25.28 16.38 -6.62
CA VAL A 98 26.66 16.16 -7.09
C VAL A 98 27.37 17.49 -7.26
N ASN A 99 26.67 18.47 -7.82
CA ASN A 99 27.12 19.85 -7.93
C ASN A 99 25.91 20.79 -8.00
N ARG A 100 26.15 22.11 -8.07
CA ARG A 100 25.09 23.13 -8.13
C ARG A 100 24.04 22.94 -9.25
N ASN A 101 24.33 22.15 -10.28
CA ASN A 101 23.47 21.93 -11.44
C ASN A 101 22.99 20.47 -11.60
N LEU A 102 23.42 19.54 -10.75
CA LEU A 102 23.19 18.12 -10.93
C LEU A 102 22.85 17.42 -9.61
N ASP A 103 21.70 16.75 -9.58
CA ASP A 103 21.37 15.77 -8.55
C ASP A 103 21.32 14.37 -9.16
N VAL A 104 21.76 13.38 -8.39
CA VAL A 104 21.54 11.95 -8.66
C VAL A 104 20.52 11.42 -7.67
N PHE A 105 19.66 10.51 -8.10
CA PHE A 105 18.68 9.88 -7.22
C PHE A 105 18.44 8.42 -7.58
N ALA A 106 18.02 7.66 -6.58
CA ALA A 106 17.59 6.28 -6.71
C ALA A 106 16.45 6.00 -5.74
N GLY A 107 15.61 5.04 -6.08
CA GLY A 107 14.49 4.62 -5.26
C GLY A 107 14.19 3.14 -5.43
N VAL A 108 13.70 2.54 -4.35
CA VAL A 108 13.19 1.17 -4.33
C VAL A 108 11.81 1.19 -3.71
N GLN A 109 10.79 0.83 -4.49
CA GLN A 109 9.46 0.55 -3.98
C GLN A 109 9.37 -0.92 -3.60
N ASN A 110 8.65 -1.21 -2.52
CA ASN A 110 8.50 -2.56 -1.99
C ASN A 110 9.87 -3.23 -1.78
N VAL A 111 10.69 -2.61 -0.92
CA VAL A 111 12.07 -3.00 -0.60
C VAL A 111 12.17 -4.48 -0.21
N PHE A 112 11.16 -5.00 0.51
CA PHE A 112 11.15 -6.40 0.94
C PHE A 112 10.60 -7.37 -0.11
N GLY A 113 10.04 -6.89 -1.22
CA GLY A 113 9.45 -7.75 -2.25
C GLY A 113 8.20 -8.48 -1.76
N THR A 114 7.44 -7.85 -0.86
CA THR A 114 6.17 -8.37 -0.34
C THR A 114 5.22 -8.60 -1.51
N THR A 115 4.73 -9.83 -1.67
CA THR A 115 3.59 -10.10 -2.57
C THR A 115 2.31 -9.84 -1.79
N TYR A 116 1.50 -8.90 -2.26
CA TYR A 116 0.23 -8.54 -1.65
C TYR A 116 -0.86 -8.47 -2.72
N TYR A 117 -2.10 -8.70 -2.31
CA TYR A 117 -3.25 -8.78 -3.22
C TYR A 117 -4.08 -7.49 -3.13
N VAL A 118 -4.56 -7.03 -4.28
CA VAL A 118 -5.38 -5.81 -4.42
C VAL A 118 -6.71 -6.07 -5.13
N GLY A 119 -7.00 -7.32 -5.43
CA GLY A 119 -8.28 -7.75 -5.99
C GLY A 119 -8.37 -9.28 -6.02
N THR A 120 -9.59 -9.81 -5.92
CA THR A 120 -9.90 -11.24 -5.89
C THR A 120 -10.34 -11.78 -7.24
N ASN A 121 -11.05 -10.99 -8.06
CA ASN A 121 -11.60 -11.45 -9.35
C ASN A 121 -11.48 -10.38 -10.47
N PRO A 122 -10.48 -10.47 -11.36
CA PRO A 122 -9.40 -11.45 -11.34
C PRO A 122 -8.46 -11.23 -10.15
N THR A 123 -7.83 -12.30 -9.67
CA THR A 123 -6.84 -12.19 -8.59
C THR A 123 -5.67 -11.32 -9.07
N THR A 124 -5.51 -10.16 -8.45
CA THR A 124 -4.55 -9.14 -8.86
C THR A 124 -3.58 -8.87 -7.74
N ILE A 125 -2.29 -8.93 -8.05
CA ILE A 125 -1.22 -8.57 -7.11
C ILE A 125 -0.90 -7.09 -7.22
N GLY A 126 -0.51 -6.49 -6.11
CA GLY A 126 0.02 -5.13 -6.08
C GLY A 126 1.40 -5.03 -6.69
N THR A 127 1.95 -3.82 -6.70
CA THR A 127 3.23 -3.52 -7.35
C THR A 127 4.36 -4.39 -6.77
N PRO A 128 5.06 -5.18 -7.61
CA PRO A 128 6.23 -5.92 -7.17
C PRO A 128 7.37 -4.97 -6.80
N ARG A 129 8.51 -5.51 -6.36
CA ARG A 129 9.69 -4.68 -6.12
C ARG A 129 10.07 -3.93 -7.39
N LEU A 130 10.15 -2.61 -7.29
CA LEU A 130 10.53 -1.73 -8.39
C LEU A 130 11.72 -0.88 -7.98
N VAL A 131 12.78 -0.92 -8.79
CA VAL A 131 13.98 -0.10 -8.61
C VAL A 131 14.00 0.96 -9.70
N ASN A 132 14.22 2.21 -9.31
CA ASN A 132 14.36 3.33 -10.24
C ASN A 132 15.55 4.20 -9.85
N GLY A 133 15.99 5.02 -10.79
CA GLY A 133 17.03 6.01 -10.56
C GLY A 133 17.23 6.90 -11.77
N GLY A 134 17.93 7.99 -11.56
CA GLY A 134 18.17 8.96 -12.62
C GLY A 134 18.97 10.17 -12.15
N ILE A 135 19.03 11.14 -13.05
CA ILE A 135 19.68 12.43 -12.84
C ILE A 135 18.65 13.56 -12.96
N ARG A 136 18.87 14.64 -12.24
CA ARG A 136 18.09 15.88 -12.34
C ARG A 136 19.04 17.04 -12.62
N LEU A 137 18.81 17.71 -13.75
CA LEU A 137 19.54 18.92 -14.12
C LEU A 137 18.80 20.16 -13.61
N LYS A 138 19.53 21.07 -12.95
CA LYS A 138 19.04 22.38 -12.52
C LYS A 138 19.59 23.42 -13.47
N VAL A 139 18.78 23.81 -14.46
CA VAL A 139 19.12 24.82 -15.47
C VAL A 139 18.38 26.11 -15.12
N GLY A 140 19.13 27.20 -14.90
CA GLY A 140 18.60 28.51 -14.53
C GLY A 140 18.64 28.78 -13.02
N ARG A 141 19.14 29.97 -12.67
CA ARG A 141 18.92 30.64 -11.39
C ARG A 141 18.02 31.84 -11.65
#